data_AF-A0A2V8HUU4-F1
#
_entry.id   AF-A0A2V8HUU4-F1
#
_cell.length_a   1.000
_cell.length_b   1.000
_cell.length_c   1.000
_cell.angle_alpha   90.00
_cell.angle_beta   90.00
_cell.angle_gamma   90.00
#
_symmetry.space_group_name_H-M   'P 1'
#
loop_
_entity.id
_entity.type
_entity.pdbx_description
1 polymer ?
#
loop_
_entity_poly.entity_id
_entity_poly.type
_entity_poly.pdbx_seq_one_letter_code
_entity_poly.pdbx_strand_id
1 'polypeptide(L)'
;MTTGKPLDLTLEVAPKARFDVVELRSRFAAEHEALAGYSNCLYWSSHTTAGFLDRSISARLREQNVSTFVDAFRTIFPEGAGYEHDQLDRRSDLDAIQRTCEPKNADSHLAFMASGLRPCVTHPNREGEAVCFVDLDGVVDGRPRRRFTRVIGFRTQRIVGRTRIEVPVSDHPIDSINLKDPRVGIYPQLAEFVARTGAGKGQLRIVLDPAERHSALTVNEYETLLMKYDLAEVLRNPLGFVAQQYRNAMKNPRAVPAKTLGYAKYDFVRVMNTGLDTLRLRGSVVEKLLARTLAVPAARFFRMRRSVNLLVSEGEDGRAGIVEGTYQSPILVQWQNAPRQSRILNVTLTELR
;
A
#
# COMPACT_ATOMS: atom_id res chain seq x y z
N MET A 1 -9.95 -37.13 4.21
CA MET A 1 -9.69 -35.86 4.91
C MET A 1 -10.48 -34.77 4.21
N THR A 2 -11.58 -34.33 4.81
CA THR A 2 -12.40 -33.23 4.28
C THR A 2 -11.55 -31.96 4.20
N THR A 3 -11.32 -31.46 3.00
CA THR A 3 -10.74 -30.14 2.74
C THR A 3 -11.72 -29.09 3.31
N GLY A 4 -11.51 -28.70 4.57
CA GLY A 4 -12.38 -27.73 5.25
C GLY A 4 -12.31 -26.39 4.52
N LYS A 5 -13.47 -25.80 4.21
CA LYS A 5 -13.57 -24.50 3.54
C LYS A 5 -12.73 -23.44 4.28
N PRO A 6 -12.13 -22.46 3.58
CA PRO A 6 -11.48 -21.33 4.24
C PRO A 6 -12.41 -20.62 5.22
N LEU A 7 -11.90 -20.27 6.39
CA LEU A 7 -12.62 -19.44 7.36
C LEU A 7 -12.34 -17.96 7.07
N ASP A 8 -13.37 -17.13 6.99
CA ASP A 8 -13.26 -15.71 6.68
C ASP A 8 -13.87 -14.88 7.81
N LEU A 9 -13.03 -14.13 8.51
CA LEU A 9 -13.44 -13.30 9.64
C LEU A 9 -13.24 -11.83 9.27
N THR A 10 -14.24 -11.00 9.57
CA THR A 10 -14.11 -9.54 9.48
C THR A 10 -13.84 -8.99 10.87
N LEU A 11 -12.76 -8.21 11.01
CA LEU A 11 -12.35 -7.56 12.24
C LEU A 11 -12.54 -6.05 12.10
N GLU A 12 -13.15 -5.44 13.12
CA GLU A 12 -13.23 -3.99 13.26
C GLU A 12 -12.09 -3.49 14.16
N VAL A 13 -11.17 -2.75 13.56
CA VAL A 13 -10.08 -2.06 14.24
C VAL A 13 -10.52 -0.62 14.51
N ALA A 14 -10.43 -0.20 15.78
CA ALA A 14 -10.65 1.17 16.22
C ALA A 14 -9.28 1.80 16.56
N PRO A 15 -8.69 2.61 15.66
CA PRO A 15 -7.42 3.26 15.90
C PRO A 15 -7.51 4.25 17.05
N LYS A 16 -6.44 4.35 17.84
CA LYS A 16 -6.35 5.25 19.01
C LYS A 16 -5.65 6.57 18.70
N ALA A 17 -4.99 6.66 17.56
CA ALA A 17 -4.28 7.84 17.10
C ALA A 17 -4.32 7.92 15.57
N ARG A 18 -3.92 9.07 15.01
CA ARG A 18 -3.80 9.26 13.56
C ARG A 18 -2.85 8.23 12.95
N PHE A 19 -1.68 8.03 13.58
CA PHE A 19 -0.83 6.89 13.31
C PHE A 19 -0.97 5.85 14.42
N ASP A 20 -1.37 4.64 14.06
CA ASP A 20 -1.53 3.54 15.01
C ASP A 20 -1.02 2.22 14.40
N VAL A 21 -0.49 1.36 15.27
CA VAL A 21 0.00 0.03 14.90
C VAL A 21 -0.65 -0.97 15.83
N VAL A 22 -1.50 -1.82 15.27
CA VAL A 22 -2.27 -2.81 16.02
C VAL A 22 -1.81 -4.21 15.65
N GLU A 23 -1.18 -4.91 16.58
CA GLU A 23 -0.88 -6.34 16.40
C GLU A 23 -2.19 -7.14 16.49
N LEU A 24 -2.59 -7.75 15.37
CA LEU A 24 -3.94 -8.32 15.23
C LEU A 24 -4.15 -9.58 16.06
N ARG A 25 -3.12 -10.40 16.26
CA ARG A 25 -3.28 -11.70 16.93
C ARG A 25 -3.60 -11.54 18.41
N SER A 26 -2.90 -10.63 19.08
CA SER A 26 -3.11 -10.28 20.48
C SER A 26 -4.39 -9.46 20.66
N ARG A 27 -4.68 -8.51 19.77
CA ARG A 27 -5.88 -7.66 19.86
C ARG A 27 -7.20 -8.42 19.65
N PHE A 28 -7.17 -9.44 18.80
CA PHE A 28 -8.32 -10.26 18.40
C PHE A 28 -8.04 -11.74 18.69
N ALA A 29 -7.69 -12.04 19.95
CA ALA A 29 -7.24 -13.36 20.37
C ALA A 29 -8.30 -14.45 20.16
N ALA A 30 -9.58 -14.15 20.45
CA ALA A 30 -10.68 -15.10 20.29
C ALA A 30 -10.91 -15.44 18.81
N GLU A 31 -10.85 -14.45 17.93
CA GLU A 31 -10.97 -14.65 16.48
C GLU A 31 -9.78 -15.43 15.93
N HIS A 32 -8.57 -15.21 16.46
CA HIS A 32 -7.39 -15.98 16.10
C HIS A 32 -7.38 -17.40 16.66
N GLU A 33 -8.03 -17.66 17.79
CA GLU A 33 -8.27 -19.01 18.30
C GLU A 33 -9.12 -19.82 17.32
N ALA A 34 -10.17 -19.23 16.76
CA ALA A 34 -10.98 -19.86 15.71
C ALA A 34 -10.17 -20.19 14.44
N LEU A 35 -9.08 -19.45 14.19
CA LEU A 35 -8.17 -19.68 13.08
C LEU A 35 -7.09 -20.73 13.38
N ALA A 36 -6.94 -21.23 14.61
CA ALA A 36 -5.85 -22.11 15.03
C ALA A 36 -5.73 -23.41 14.19
N GLY A 37 -6.86 -23.88 13.64
CA GLY A 37 -6.87 -25.05 12.76
C GLY A 37 -6.24 -24.85 11.38
N TYR A 38 -6.02 -23.60 10.93
CA TYR A 38 -5.51 -23.28 9.60
C TYR A 38 -4.00 -23.03 9.64
N SER A 39 -3.27 -23.44 8.59
CA SER A 39 -1.80 -23.31 8.54
C SER A 39 -1.32 -21.95 8.02
N ASN A 40 -2.19 -21.21 7.34
CA ASN A 40 -1.91 -19.90 6.77
C ASN A 40 -3.10 -18.96 6.95
N CYS A 41 -2.81 -17.67 7.05
CA CYS A 41 -3.80 -16.61 7.04
C CYS A 41 -3.48 -15.58 5.94
N LEU A 42 -4.50 -15.21 5.16
CA LEU A 42 -4.47 -14.03 4.30
C LEU A 42 -5.15 -12.88 5.04
N TYR A 43 -4.47 -11.74 5.10
CA TYR A 43 -4.95 -10.51 5.73
C TYR A 43 -5.26 -9.50 4.63
N TRP A 44 -6.46 -8.92 4.67
CA TRP A 44 -6.93 -7.96 3.67
C TRP A 44 -7.51 -6.70 4.33
N SER A 45 -6.99 -5.54 3.97
CA SER A 45 -7.48 -4.22 4.37
C SER A 45 -8.30 -3.61 3.24
N SER A 46 -9.44 -2.99 3.58
CA SER A 46 -10.28 -2.23 2.65
C SER A 46 -9.83 -0.77 2.47
N HIS A 47 -8.72 -0.36 3.07
CA HIS A 47 -8.33 1.06 3.17
C HIS A 47 -7.15 1.40 2.25
N THR A 48 -7.00 2.68 1.93
CA THR A 48 -5.94 3.25 1.09
C THR A 48 -4.82 3.89 1.92
N THR A 49 -5.08 4.14 3.20
CA THR A 49 -4.13 4.68 4.19
C THR A 49 -3.90 3.73 5.38
N ALA A 50 -4.43 2.51 5.33
CA ALA A 50 -4.21 1.50 6.36
C ALA A 50 -4.05 0.09 5.74
N GLY A 51 -3.14 -0.71 6.29
CA GLY A 51 -2.82 -2.03 5.74
C GLY A 51 -1.65 -2.69 6.44
N PHE A 52 -0.92 -3.54 5.71
CA PHE A 52 0.05 -4.47 6.27
C PHE A 52 1.42 -4.35 5.63
N LEU A 53 2.47 -4.65 6.40
CA LEU A 53 3.78 -4.93 5.83
C LEU A 53 3.83 -6.35 5.30
N ASP A 54 4.51 -6.53 4.16
CA ASP A 54 4.80 -7.87 3.64
C ASP A 54 5.59 -8.70 4.67
N ARG A 55 5.32 -10.01 4.73
CA ARG A 55 6.02 -10.93 5.63
C ARG A 55 7.55 -10.83 5.57
N SER A 56 8.13 -10.64 4.39
CA SER A 56 9.59 -10.51 4.25
C SER A 56 10.15 -9.29 4.99
N ILE A 57 9.32 -8.28 5.23
CA ILE A 57 9.66 -7.07 5.97
C ILE A 57 9.30 -7.25 7.45
N SER A 58 8.09 -7.71 7.75
CA SER A 58 7.66 -7.92 9.15
C SER A 58 8.51 -8.97 9.86
N ALA A 59 8.95 -10.04 9.18
CA ALA A 59 9.84 -11.03 9.79
C ALA A 59 11.21 -10.46 10.19
N ARG A 60 11.63 -9.33 9.59
CA ARG A 60 12.86 -8.61 9.94
C ARG A 60 12.62 -7.54 11.00
N LEU A 61 11.47 -6.89 10.92
CA LEU A 61 10.98 -5.90 11.89
C LEU A 61 10.21 -6.63 12.98
N ARG A 62 10.87 -7.01 14.07
CA ARG A 62 10.14 -7.37 15.31
C ARG A 62 9.00 -6.37 15.53
N GLU A 63 7.84 -6.79 16.05
CA GLU A 63 6.64 -5.96 16.24
C GLU A 63 6.95 -4.53 16.74
N GLN A 64 7.76 -4.44 17.80
CA GLN A 64 8.25 -3.20 18.43
C GLN A 64 8.96 -2.20 17.50
N ASN A 65 9.43 -2.64 16.33
CA ASN A 65 10.18 -1.85 15.37
C ASN A 65 9.34 -1.39 14.17
N VAL A 66 8.08 -1.85 14.06
CA VAL A 66 7.19 -1.48 12.96
C VAL A 66 6.90 0.01 12.99
N SER A 67 6.64 0.59 14.16
CA SER A 67 6.39 2.02 14.33
C SER A 67 7.58 2.86 13.84
N THR A 68 8.78 2.57 14.35
CA THR A 68 10.03 3.25 13.95
C THR A 68 10.29 3.15 12.45
N PHE A 69 10.03 1.99 11.85
CA PHE A 69 10.19 1.81 10.40
C PHE A 69 9.23 2.70 9.60
N VAL A 70 7.96 2.75 9.99
CA VAL A 70 6.94 3.54 9.28
C VAL A 70 7.12 5.04 9.54
N ASP A 71 7.52 5.44 10.74
CA ASP A 71 7.79 6.83 11.11
C ASP A 71 8.90 7.47 10.27
N ALA A 72 9.88 6.69 9.80
CA ALA A 72 10.86 7.18 8.84
C ALA A 72 10.19 7.72 7.56
N PHE A 73 9.14 7.06 7.06
CA PHE A 73 8.40 7.51 5.88
C PHE A 73 7.43 8.65 6.20
N ARG A 74 6.80 8.64 7.38
CA ARG A 74 5.97 9.77 7.84
C ARG A 74 6.80 11.04 8.07
N THR A 75 8.09 10.91 8.35
CA THR A 75 9.02 12.04 8.41
C THR A 75 9.24 12.59 7.00
N ILE A 76 9.37 11.75 5.98
CA ILE A 76 9.52 12.18 4.57
C ILE A 76 8.26 12.89 4.07
N PHE A 77 7.09 12.46 4.54
CA PHE A 77 5.78 13.02 4.21
C PHE A 77 5.13 13.64 5.45
N PRO A 78 5.53 14.85 5.86
CA PRO A 78 4.97 15.50 7.04
C PRO A 78 3.49 15.87 6.81
N GLU A 79 2.67 15.64 7.83
CA GLU A 79 1.26 16.03 7.85
C GLU A 79 1.05 17.51 7.51
N GLY A 80 0.02 17.82 6.72
CA GLY A 80 -0.39 19.21 6.49
C GLY A 80 0.66 20.08 5.80
N ALA A 81 1.55 19.46 5.02
CA ALA A 81 2.63 20.16 4.32
C ALA A 81 2.18 20.94 3.08
N GLY A 82 0.87 21.04 2.82
CA GLY A 82 0.34 21.78 1.68
C GLY A 82 0.37 20.97 0.40
N TYR A 83 0.02 19.69 0.50
CA TYR A 83 -0.22 18.80 -0.63
C TYR A 83 -1.36 19.30 -1.51
N GLU A 84 -1.29 18.97 -2.80
CA GLU A 84 -2.34 19.34 -3.75
C GLU A 84 -3.62 18.52 -3.51
N HIS A 85 -3.49 17.24 -3.15
CA HIS A 85 -4.62 16.39 -2.76
C HIS A 85 -5.45 16.96 -1.59
N ASP A 86 -4.81 17.70 -0.68
CA ASP A 86 -5.48 18.32 0.46
C ASP A 86 -6.21 19.64 0.10
N GLN A 87 -6.10 20.11 -1.14
CA GLN A 87 -6.81 21.29 -1.67
C GLN A 87 -8.22 20.89 -2.11
N LEU A 88 -9.10 20.60 -1.15
CA LEU A 88 -10.46 20.07 -1.41
C LEU A 88 -11.31 20.92 -2.37
N ASP A 89 -11.09 22.23 -2.42
CA ASP A 89 -11.78 23.12 -3.36
C ASP A 89 -11.41 22.87 -4.83
N ARG A 90 -10.25 22.25 -5.08
CA ARG A 90 -9.78 21.86 -6.43
C ARG A 90 -10.24 20.45 -6.82
N ARG A 91 -10.79 19.67 -5.88
CA ARG A 91 -11.29 18.31 -6.12
C ARG A 91 -12.66 18.36 -6.79
N SER A 92 -12.68 18.07 -8.10
CA SER A 92 -13.89 18.07 -8.92
C SER A 92 -14.76 16.81 -8.73
N ASP A 93 -14.20 15.77 -8.12
CA ASP A 93 -14.86 14.50 -7.78
C ASP A 93 -15.70 14.55 -6.50
N LEU A 94 -15.54 15.61 -5.69
CA LEU A 94 -16.26 15.79 -4.44
C LEU A 94 -17.41 16.80 -4.59
N ASP A 95 -18.56 16.47 -4.04
CA ASP A 95 -19.63 17.44 -3.80
C ASP A 95 -19.34 18.35 -2.60
N ALA A 96 -20.18 19.37 -2.40
CA ALA A 96 -19.99 20.35 -1.32
C ALA A 96 -20.02 19.72 0.08
N ILE A 97 -20.84 18.68 0.30
CA ILE A 97 -20.95 18.01 1.60
C ILE A 97 -19.71 17.13 1.82
N GLN A 98 -19.30 16.37 0.82
CA GLN A 98 -18.09 15.55 0.87
C GLN A 98 -16.85 16.39 1.17
N ARG A 99 -16.69 17.56 0.54
CA ARG A 99 -15.57 18.49 0.83
C ARG A 99 -15.50 18.93 2.29
N THR A 100 -16.62 18.99 3.02
CA THR A 100 -16.59 19.37 4.44
C THR A 100 -16.08 18.26 5.36
N CYS A 101 -16.17 17.01 4.92
CA CYS A 101 -15.86 15.83 5.72
C CYS A 101 -14.63 15.05 5.22
N GLU A 102 -14.12 15.38 4.04
CA GLU A 102 -13.00 14.68 3.43
C GLU A 102 -11.71 14.92 4.25
N PRO A 103 -11.02 13.85 4.66
CA PRO A 103 -9.77 13.99 5.40
C PRO A 103 -8.66 14.57 4.51
N LYS A 104 -7.82 15.42 5.10
CA LYS A 104 -6.56 15.89 4.48
C LYS A 104 -5.45 14.93 4.86
N ASN A 105 -5.22 13.93 4.02
CA ASN A 105 -4.37 12.78 4.35
C ASN A 105 -3.44 12.37 3.19
N ALA A 106 -3.11 13.30 2.30
CA ALA A 106 -2.16 13.07 1.20
C ALA A 106 -0.83 12.47 1.70
N ASP A 107 -0.34 12.94 2.85
CA ASP A 107 0.85 12.41 3.51
C ASP A 107 0.71 10.92 3.84
N SER A 108 -0.46 10.50 4.33
CA SER A 108 -0.75 9.11 4.67
C SER A 108 -0.80 8.22 3.42
N HIS A 109 -1.35 8.71 2.32
CA HIS A 109 -1.33 7.99 1.04
C HIS A 109 0.10 7.79 0.52
N LEU A 110 0.92 8.86 0.52
CA LEU A 110 2.31 8.80 0.08
C LEU A 110 3.15 7.91 1.00
N ALA A 111 3.00 8.02 2.32
CA ALA A 111 3.68 7.17 3.29
C ALA A 111 3.27 5.70 3.16
N PHE A 112 2.00 5.40 2.86
CA PHE A 112 1.52 4.04 2.59
C PHE A 112 2.26 3.42 1.41
N MET A 113 2.30 4.13 0.28
CA MET A 113 2.99 3.69 -0.93
C MET A 113 4.50 3.55 -0.70
N ALA A 114 5.11 4.51 0.01
CA ALA A 114 6.55 4.60 0.18
C ALA A 114 7.14 3.56 1.14
N SER A 115 6.49 3.36 2.29
CA SER A 115 6.83 2.32 3.25
C SER A 115 6.60 0.92 2.67
N GLY A 116 5.78 0.85 1.62
CA GLY A 116 5.43 -0.35 0.89
C GLY A 116 4.48 -1.24 1.70
N LEU A 117 3.57 -0.61 2.45
CA LEU A 117 2.38 -1.24 2.97
C LEU A 117 1.54 -1.82 1.82
N ARG A 118 0.74 -2.84 2.14
CA ARG A 118 -0.07 -3.59 1.21
C ARG A 118 -1.47 -3.77 1.80
N PRO A 119 -2.53 -3.70 0.98
CA PRO A 119 -3.84 -4.07 1.47
C PRO A 119 -3.95 -5.57 1.69
N CYS A 120 -3.24 -6.41 0.93
CA CYS A 120 -3.38 -7.87 0.96
C CYS A 120 -2.03 -8.57 1.15
N VAL A 121 -1.88 -9.31 2.25
CA VAL A 121 -0.67 -10.07 2.59
C VAL A 121 -1.02 -11.47 3.07
N THR A 122 -0.05 -12.38 3.02
CA THR A 122 -0.23 -13.76 3.48
C THR A 122 0.89 -14.12 4.43
N HIS A 123 0.51 -14.70 5.58
CA HIS A 123 1.42 -15.15 6.63
C HIS A 123 1.13 -16.60 7.01
N PRO A 124 2.16 -17.37 7.42
CA PRO A 124 1.91 -18.64 8.08
C PRO A 124 1.16 -18.37 9.39
N ASN A 125 0.17 -19.19 9.70
CA ASN A 125 -0.56 -19.10 10.95
C ASN A 125 0.12 -20.00 12.00
N ARG A 126 1.08 -19.43 12.73
CA ARG A 126 1.84 -20.13 13.76
C ARG A 126 2.22 -19.18 14.88
N GLU A 127 2.57 -19.74 16.02
CA GLU A 127 3.07 -18.99 17.16
C GLU A 127 4.31 -18.15 16.80
N GLY A 128 4.41 -16.95 17.39
CA GLY A 128 5.51 -16.01 17.16
C GLY A 128 5.47 -15.25 15.83
N GLU A 129 4.51 -15.53 14.94
CA GLU A 129 4.30 -14.73 13.72
C GLU A 129 3.43 -13.51 14.06
N ALA A 130 4.04 -12.32 14.19
CA ALA A 130 3.30 -11.07 14.41
C ALA A 130 2.73 -10.50 13.10
N VAL A 131 1.49 -9.99 13.15
CA VAL A 131 0.86 -9.32 12.01
C VAL A 131 0.26 -7.99 12.46
N CYS A 132 0.97 -6.90 12.15
CA CYS A 132 0.55 -5.56 12.50
C CYS A 132 -0.31 -4.93 11.40
N PHE A 133 -1.52 -4.51 11.76
CA PHE A 133 -2.32 -3.55 10.99
C PHE A 133 -1.79 -2.14 11.29
N VAL A 134 -1.30 -1.47 10.26
CA VAL A 134 -0.75 -0.12 10.33
C VAL A 134 -1.77 0.85 9.76
N ASP A 135 -2.22 1.80 10.57
CA ASP A 135 -3.10 2.90 10.14
C ASP A 135 -2.32 4.21 10.15
N LEU A 136 -2.32 4.92 9.02
CA LEU A 136 -1.65 6.21 8.86
C LEU A 136 -2.62 7.39 8.99
N ASP A 137 -3.92 7.15 9.12
CA ASP A 137 -4.96 8.18 9.18
C ASP A 137 -6.13 7.78 10.08
N GLY A 138 -5.83 7.14 11.23
CA GLY A 138 -6.81 6.43 12.06
C GLY A 138 -7.73 7.30 12.91
N VAL A 139 -7.31 8.52 13.25
CA VAL A 139 -8.10 9.52 14.00
C VAL A 139 -8.03 10.83 13.23
N VAL A 140 -9.19 11.40 12.90
CA VAL A 140 -9.33 12.66 12.16
C VAL A 140 -10.18 13.61 13.00
N ASP A 141 -9.68 14.83 13.25
CA ASP A 141 -10.35 15.84 14.09
C ASP A 141 -10.82 15.30 15.46
N GLY A 142 -9.98 14.47 16.10
CA GLY A 142 -10.26 13.85 17.38
C GLY A 142 -11.28 12.69 17.34
N ARG A 143 -11.78 12.32 16.15
CA ARG A 143 -12.73 11.23 15.96
C ARG A 143 -12.02 9.98 15.41
N PRO A 144 -12.08 8.84 16.12
CA PRO A 144 -11.59 7.58 15.59
C PRO A 144 -12.37 7.15 14.35
N ARG A 145 -11.64 6.74 13.30
CA ARG A 145 -12.23 6.13 12.12
C ARG A 145 -12.50 4.65 12.40
N ARG A 146 -13.52 4.08 11.74
CA ARG A 146 -13.80 2.65 11.80
C ARG A 146 -13.03 1.95 10.68
N ARG A 147 -12.18 0.99 11.03
CA ARG A 147 -11.38 0.24 10.06
C ARG A 147 -11.82 -1.21 10.01
N PHE A 148 -12.20 -1.67 8.84
CA PHE A 148 -12.47 -3.08 8.60
C PHE A 148 -11.29 -3.75 7.93
N THR A 149 -10.94 -4.94 8.43
CA THR A 149 -9.98 -5.84 7.81
C THR A 149 -10.54 -7.25 7.83
N ARG A 150 -10.18 -8.07 6.85
CA ARG A 150 -10.53 -9.50 6.80
C ARG A 150 -9.31 -10.35 7.11
N VAL A 151 -9.53 -11.47 7.79
CA VAL A 151 -8.53 -12.52 8.03
C VAL A 151 -9.12 -13.84 7.53
N ILE A 152 -8.43 -14.44 6.56
CA ILE A 152 -8.86 -15.65 5.90
C ILE A 152 -7.90 -16.79 6.25
N GLY A 153 -8.36 -17.72 7.08
CA GLY A 153 -7.65 -18.95 7.40
C GLY A 153 -7.79 -19.98 6.29
N PHE A 154 -6.67 -20.55 5.84
CA PHE A 154 -6.65 -21.63 4.85
C PHE A 154 -5.49 -22.61 5.13
N ARG A 155 -5.59 -23.83 4.60
CA ARG A 155 -4.60 -24.91 4.81
C ARG A 155 -3.64 -25.03 3.64
N THR A 156 -4.18 -24.93 2.43
CA THR A 156 -3.44 -25.14 1.19
C THR A 156 -3.85 -24.10 0.15
N GLN A 157 -3.00 -23.93 -0.85
CA GLN A 157 -3.24 -23.01 -1.93
C GLN A 157 -2.97 -23.72 -3.27
N ARG A 158 -3.78 -23.43 -4.28
CA ARG A 158 -3.65 -24.04 -5.60
C ARG A 158 -3.76 -22.97 -6.66
N ILE A 159 -2.79 -22.93 -7.58
CA ILE A 159 -2.88 -22.04 -8.73
C ILE A 159 -3.93 -22.60 -9.68
N VAL A 160 -4.92 -21.78 -10.00
CA VAL A 160 -6.07 -22.15 -10.83
C VAL A 160 -6.07 -21.47 -12.20
N GLY A 161 -5.24 -20.43 -12.37
CA GLY A 161 -5.09 -19.77 -13.65
C GLY A 161 -3.86 -18.87 -13.70
N ARG A 162 -3.38 -18.65 -14.91
CA ARG A 162 -2.42 -17.59 -15.23
C ARG A 162 -2.86 -16.90 -16.51
N THR A 163 -2.62 -15.60 -16.59
CA THR A 163 -2.79 -14.84 -17.82
C THR A 163 -1.75 -13.73 -17.91
N ARG A 164 -1.57 -13.18 -19.11
CA ARG A 164 -0.71 -12.05 -19.40
C ARG A 164 -1.57 -10.95 -19.98
N ILE A 165 -1.45 -9.74 -19.46
CA ILE A 165 -2.22 -8.58 -19.90
C ILE A 165 -1.26 -7.46 -20.29
N GLU A 166 -1.50 -6.88 -21.46
CA GLU A 166 -0.82 -5.68 -21.92
C GLU A 166 -1.59 -4.44 -21.45
N VAL A 167 -0.88 -3.51 -20.83
CA VAL A 167 -1.42 -2.25 -20.33
C VAL A 167 -0.90 -1.13 -21.22
N PRO A 168 -1.78 -0.44 -21.96
CA PRO A 168 -1.38 0.76 -22.69
C PRO A 168 -0.98 1.85 -21.70
N VAL A 169 0.09 2.56 -22.00
CA VAL A 169 0.59 3.68 -21.19
C VAL A 169 0.85 4.89 -22.09
N SER A 170 0.81 6.10 -21.51
CA SER A 170 1.11 7.30 -22.28
C SER A 170 2.60 7.39 -22.67
N ASP A 171 2.90 8.32 -23.58
CA ASP A 171 4.26 8.74 -23.90
C ASP A 171 4.85 9.70 -22.85
N HIS A 172 4.14 10.01 -21.77
CA HIS A 172 4.69 10.81 -20.69
C HIS A 172 5.63 9.96 -19.82
N PRO A 173 6.85 10.43 -19.52
CA PRO A 173 7.81 9.64 -18.75
C PRO A 173 7.30 9.34 -17.34
N ILE A 174 6.67 10.31 -16.68
CA ILE A 174 6.03 10.14 -15.38
C ILE A 174 4.53 10.11 -15.58
N ASP A 175 3.91 8.98 -15.26
CA ASP A 175 2.47 8.79 -15.41
C ASP A 175 1.95 7.74 -14.41
N SER A 176 0.66 7.78 -14.14
CA SER A 176 -0.06 6.85 -13.29
C SER A 176 -1.31 6.38 -14.01
N ILE A 177 -1.47 5.06 -14.16
CA ILE A 177 -2.57 4.44 -14.87
C ILE A 177 -3.46 3.75 -13.84
N ASN A 178 -4.71 4.21 -13.74
CA ASN A 178 -5.74 3.50 -12.99
C ASN A 178 -6.14 2.23 -13.75
N LEU A 179 -5.84 1.05 -13.21
CA LEU A 179 -6.21 -0.20 -13.87
C LEU A 179 -7.73 -0.44 -13.86
N LYS A 180 -8.48 0.28 -13.02
CA LYS A 180 -9.96 0.28 -12.99
C LYS A 180 -10.59 1.22 -13.99
N ASP A 181 -9.84 2.12 -14.63
CA ASP A 181 -10.41 3.01 -15.62
C ASP A 181 -10.97 2.18 -16.80
N PRO A 182 -12.29 2.26 -17.08
CA PRO A 182 -12.91 1.43 -18.10
C PRO A 182 -12.33 1.67 -19.49
N ARG A 183 -11.73 2.84 -19.74
CA ARG A 183 -11.09 3.18 -21.03
C ARG A 183 -9.81 2.38 -21.28
N VAL A 184 -9.15 1.90 -20.22
CA VAL A 184 -7.94 1.06 -20.32
C VAL A 184 -8.32 -0.41 -20.52
N GLY A 185 -9.51 -0.82 -20.04
CA GLY A 185 -10.06 -2.17 -20.27
C GLY A 185 -9.37 -3.29 -19.50
N ILE A 186 -8.51 -2.99 -18.52
CA ILE A 186 -7.74 -3.99 -17.76
C ILE A 186 -8.58 -4.69 -16.70
N TYR A 187 -9.32 -3.93 -15.89
CA TYR A 187 -10.14 -4.52 -14.83
C TYR A 187 -11.24 -5.46 -15.32
N PRO A 188 -11.96 -5.16 -16.43
CA PRO A 188 -12.88 -6.12 -17.04
C PRO A 188 -12.19 -7.44 -17.43
N GLN A 189 -10.98 -7.39 -18.00
CA GLN A 189 -10.21 -8.61 -18.33
C GLN A 189 -9.82 -9.39 -17.08
N LEU A 190 -9.43 -8.71 -15.99
CA LEU A 190 -9.14 -9.35 -14.71
C LEU A 190 -10.39 -9.99 -14.10
N ALA A 191 -11.53 -9.30 -14.13
CA ALA A 191 -12.80 -9.82 -13.63
C ALA A 191 -13.27 -11.04 -14.42
N GLU A 192 -13.20 -11.00 -15.76
CA GLU A 192 -13.52 -12.14 -16.62
C GLU A 192 -12.57 -13.31 -16.38
N PHE A 193 -11.27 -13.03 -16.20
CA PHE A 193 -10.29 -14.05 -15.84
C PHE A 193 -10.64 -14.72 -14.51
N VAL A 194 -10.98 -13.96 -13.47
CA VAL A 194 -11.40 -14.52 -12.17
C VAL A 194 -12.66 -15.36 -12.32
N ALA A 195 -13.71 -14.82 -12.94
CA ALA A 195 -15.00 -15.48 -13.10
C ALA A 195 -14.89 -16.85 -13.81
N ARG A 196 -14.06 -16.95 -14.85
CA ARG A 196 -13.88 -18.19 -15.63
C ARG A 196 -13.17 -19.32 -14.88
N THR A 197 -12.40 -19.01 -13.82
CA THR A 197 -11.67 -20.05 -13.07
C THR A 197 -12.52 -20.79 -12.04
N GLY A 198 -13.67 -20.24 -11.64
CA GLY A 198 -14.52 -20.81 -10.58
C GLY A 198 -13.87 -20.83 -9.20
N ALA A 199 -12.88 -19.98 -8.94
CA ALA A 199 -12.18 -19.93 -7.66
C ALA A 199 -13.07 -19.30 -6.57
N GLY A 200 -13.56 -20.08 -5.59
CA GLY A 200 -14.47 -19.54 -4.59
C GLY A 200 -13.85 -18.47 -3.67
N LYS A 201 -12.71 -18.79 -3.04
CA LYS A 201 -11.91 -17.81 -2.28
C LYS A 201 -10.46 -17.90 -2.69
N GLY A 202 -9.81 -16.76 -2.90
CA GLY A 202 -8.54 -16.73 -3.62
C GLY A 202 -7.72 -15.47 -3.42
N GLN A 203 -6.56 -15.46 -4.07
CA GLN A 203 -5.70 -14.30 -4.21
C GLN A 203 -5.36 -14.11 -5.69
N LEU A 204 -5.66 -12.93 -6.22
CA LEU A 204 -5.22 -12.50 -7.54
C LEU A 204 -3.92 -11.72 -7.39
N ARG A 205 -2.82 -12.32 -7.85
CA ARG A 205 -1.49 -11.70 -7.83
C ARG A 205 -1.18 -11.11 -9.20
N ILE A 206 -0.92 -9.80 -9.23
CA ILE A 206 -0.55 -9.05 -10.43
C ILE A 206 0.91 -8.65 -10.28
N VAL A 207 1.74 -8.98 -11.28
CA VAL A 207 3.19 -8.75 -11.25
C VAL A 207 3.63 -8.10 -12.55
N LEU A 208 4.48 -7.07 -12.47
CA LEU A 208 5.16 -6.53 -13.64
C LEU A 208 6.04 -7.60 -14.29
N ASP A 209 6.15 -7.56 -15.62
CA ASP A 209 7.06 -8.40 -16.37
C ASP A 209 8.48 -8.39 -15.77
N PRO A 210 9.17 -9.54 -15.63
CA PRO A 210 10.52 -9.59 -15.08
C PRO A 210 11.53 -8.69 -15.79
N ALA A 211 11.31 -8.31 -17.05
CA ALA A 211 12.16 -7.38 -17.79
C ALA A 211 11.90 -5.90 -17.44
N GLU A 212 10.74 -5.57 -16.86
CA GLU A 212 10.37 -4.19 -16.54
C GLU A 212 11.27 -3.59 -15.46
N ARG A 213 11.67 -2.32 -15.57
CA ARG A 213 12.60 -1.64 -14.64
C ARG A 213 12.13 -0.26 -14.19
N HIS A 214 11.18 0.33 -14.89
CA HIS A 214 10.83 1.74 -14.80
C HIS A 214 9.36 1.98 -14.48
N SER A 215 8.71 0.97 -13.91
CA SER A 215 7.37 1.07 -13.38
C SER A 215 7.18 0.26 -12.10
N ALA A 216 6.09 0.55 -11.41
CA ALA A 216 5.66 -0.05 -10.17
C ALA A 216 4.15 -0.28 -10.15
N LEU A 217 3.71 -1.08 -9.19
CA LEU A 217 2.31 -1.33 -8.89
C LEU A 217 2.04 -0.94 -7.44
N THR A 218 0.90 -0.32 -7.20
CA THR A 218 0.36 -0.06 -5.87
C THR A 218 -1.15 -0.30 -5.87
N VAL A 219 -1.73 -0.43 -4.68
CA VAL A 219 -3.19 -0.35 -4.51
C VAL A 219 -3.43 0.80 -3.56
N ASN A 220 -4.07 1.84 -4.07
CA ASN A 220 -4.30 3.07 -3.35
C ASN A 220 -5.52 3.80 -3.93
N GLU A 221 -5.79 5.00 -3.45
CA GLU A 221 -6.78 5.88 -4.06
C GLU A 221 -6.23 6.45 -5.36
N TYR A 222 -7.03 6.38 -6.43
CA TYR A 222 -6.72 7.07 -7.67
C TYR A 222 -7.46 8.41 -7.70
N GLU A 223 -6.86 9.39 -7.03
CA GLU A 223 -7.32 10.78 -7.03
C GLU A 223 -6.37 11.62 -7.90
N THR A 224 -6.92 12.55 -8.68
CA THR A 224 -6.17 13.26 -9.71
C THR A 224 -5.06 14.14 -9.13
N LEU A 225 -5.33 14.89 -8.06
CA LEU A 225 -4.36 15.78 -7.44
C LEU A 225 -3.21 14.98 -6.80
N LEU A 226 -3.54 13.90 -6.07
CA LEU A 226 -2.58 12.98 -5.48
C LEU A 226 -1.67 12.34 -6.55
N MET A 227 -2.26 11.87 -7.65
CA MET A 227 -1.51 11.14 -8.68
C MET A 227 -0.71 12.08 -9.60
N LYS A 228 -1.32 13.15 -10.10
CA LYS A 228 -0.71 14.04 -11.10
C LYS A 228 0.21 15.10 -10.53
N TYR A 229 0.03 15.48 -9.27
CA TYR A 229 0.83 16.54 -8.64
C TYR A 229 1.69 15.95 -7.55
N ASP A 230 1.11 15.45 -6.45
CA ASP A 230 1.90 15.04 -5.29
C ASP A 230 2.84 13.87 -5.60
N LEU A 231 2.31 12.74 -6.09
CA LEU A 231 3.10 11.57 -6.46
C LEU A 231 4.03 11.85 -7.65
N ALA A 232 3.57 12.60 -8.65
CA ALA A 232 4.39 12.92 -9.82
C ALA A 232 5.58 13.81 -9.46
N GLU A 233 5.40 14.81 -8.58
CA GLU A 233 6.49 15.66 -8.10
C GLU A 233 7.48 14.85 -7.26
N VAL A 234 6.94 14.00 -6.39
CA VAL A 234 7.71 13.03 -5.62
C VAL A 234 8.60 12.15 -6.50
N LEU A 235 8.08 11.64 -7.63
CA LEU A 235 8.87 10.83 -8.57
C LEU A 235 9.87 11.66 -9.38
N ARG A 236 9.54 12.92 -9.67
CA ARG A 236 10.38 13.82 -10.47
C ARG A 236 11.59 14.33 -9.69
N ASN A 237 11.37 14.82 -8.47
CA ASN A 237 12.40 15.41 -7.62
C ASN A 237 12.09 15.13 -6.14
N PRO A 238 12.41 13.93 -5.65
CA PRO A 238 11.99 13.53 -4.32
C PRO A 238 12.66 14.37 -3.21
N LEU A 239 13.92 14.77 -3.37
CA LEU A 239 14.60 15.65 -2.40
C LEU A 239 14.03 17.07 -2.39
N GLY A 240 13.75 17.61 -3.58
CA GLY A 240 13.10 18.91 -3.72
C GLY A 240 11.70 18.92 -3.13
N PHE A 241 10.92 17.86 -3.37
CA PHE A 241 9.60 17.67 -2.78
C PHE A 241 9.67 17.72 -1.25
N VAL A 242 10.50 16.87 -0.64
CA VAL A 242 10.67 16.85 0.82
C VAL A 242 11.08 18.24 1.34
N ALA A 243 12.07 18.88 0.73
CA ALA A 243 12.50 20.22 1.15
C ALA A 243 11.38 21.26 1.04
N GLN A 244 10.55 21.20 -0.01
CA GLN A 244 9.38 22.06 -0.17
C GLN A 244 8.34 21.79 0.91
N GLN A 245 7.99 20.53 1.15
CA GLN A 245 7.02 20.12 2.16
C GLN A 245 7.46 20.55 3.55
N TYR A 246 8.73 20.41 3.90
CA TYR A 246 9.26 20.92 5.16
C TYR A 246 9.17 22.44 5.28
N ARG A 247 9.49 23.19 4.21
CA ARG A 247 9.33 24.65 4.21
C ARG A 247 7.87 25.06 4.42
N ASN A 248 6.93 24.32 3.85
CA ASN A 248 5.51 24.59 4.00
C ASN A 248 5.00 24.21 5.40
N ALA A 249 5.38 23.03 5.92
CA ALA A 249 5.04 22.59 7.26
C ALA A 249 5.56 23.55 8.35
N MET A 250 6.76 24.14 8.16
CA MET A 250 7.29 25.18 9.05
C MET A 250 6.45 26.46 9.09
N LYS A 251 5.67 26.75 8.04
CA LYS A 251 4.73 27.87 8.02
C LYS A 251 3.43 27.55 8.77
N ASN A 252 3.22 26.28 9.14
CA ASN A 252 2.04 25.77 9.83
C ASN A 252 2.41 25.27 11.25
N PRO A 253 2.21 26.08 12.32
CA PRO A 253 2.65 25.74 13.68
C PRO A 253 2.07 24.44 14.26
N ARG A 254 0.98 23.93 13.70
CA ARG A 254 0.30 22.68 14.12
C ARG A 254 0.74 21.44 13.35
N ALA A 255 1.47 21.59 12.24
CA ALA A 255 1.83 20.50 11.33
C ALA A 255 3.08 19.72 11.76
N VAL A 256 3.85 20.21 12.73
CA VAL A 256 5.15 19.62 13.09
C VAL A 256 5.13 19.08 14.51
N PRO A 257 5.29 17.76 14.71
CA PRO A 257 5.59 17.21 16.04
C PRO A 257 6.87 17.86 16.58
N ALA A 258 6.87 18.34 17.83
CA ALA A 258 7.95 19.14 18.41
C ALA A 258 9.36 18.49 18.34
N LYS A 259 9.45 17.16 18.11
CA LYS A 259 10.70 16.41 17.98
C LYS A 259 11.33 16.43 16.57
N THR A 260 10.66 16.97 15.55
CA THR A 260 11.07 16.82 14.13
C THR A 260 11.67 18.09 13.51
N LEU A 261 11.57 19.24 14.19
CA LEU A 261 11.96 20.56 13.67
C LEU A 261 13.45 20.72 13.31
N GLY A 262 14.34 19.90 13.87
CA GLY A 262 15.79 20.00 13.65
C GLY A 262 16.38 19.03 12.61
N TYR A 263 15.67 17.98 12.20
CA TYR A 263 16.32 16.79 11.62
C TYR A 263 16.31 16.72 10.09
N ALA A 264 15.28 17.24 9.42
CA ALA A 264 15.02 16.83 8.05
C ALA A 264 15.57 17.76 6.95
N LYS A 265 15.95 19.00 7.29
CA LYS A 265 16.52 19.91 6.30
C LYS A 265 17.88 19.43 5.77
N TYR A 266 18.62 18.65 6.57
CA TYR A 266 20.02 18.30 6.27
C TYR A 266 20.37 16.80 6.34
N ASP A 267 19.48 15.91 6.80
CA ASP A 267 19.84 14.49 6.92
C ASP A 267 18.75 13.50 6.49
N PHE A 268 18.19 13.73 5.30
CA PHE A 268 17.30 12.80 4.62
C PHE A 268 17.89 11.38 4.50
N VAL A 269 19.20 11.30 4.21
CA VAL A 269 19.89 10.02 4.10
C VAL A 269 19.90 9.30 5.46
N ARG A 270 20.11 10.01 6.58
CA ARG A 270 19.98 9.41 7.92
C ARG A 270 18.55 8.97 8.24
N VAL A 271 17.51 9.68 7.81
CA VAL A 271 16.10 9.25 8.02
C VAL A 271 15.83 7.93 7.29
N MET A 272 16.21 7.84 6.01
CA MET A 272 16.13 6.60 5.24
C MET A 272 17.00 5.49 5.83
N ASN A 273 18.23 5.82 6.22
CA ASN A 273 19.15 4.88 6.85
C ASN A 273 18.59 4.38 8.18
N THR A 274 17.92 5.22 8.98
CA THR A 274 17.28 4.78 10.23
C THR A 274 16.22 3.71 9.95
N GLY A 275 15.38 3.90 8.92
CA GLY A 275 14.43 2.88 8.47
C GLY A 275 15.09 1.60 7.98
N LEU A 276 16.24 1.71 7.29
CA LEU A 276 17.03 0.56 6.80
C LEU A 276 17.81 -0.16 7.91
N ASP A 277 18.35 0.57 8.88
CA ASP A 277 19.08 0.07 10.05
C ASP A 277 18.13 -0.71 10.97
N THR A 278 16.88 -0.25 11.07
CA THR A 278 15.81 -0.95 11.77
C THR A 278 15.55 -2.35 11.16
N LEU A 279 15.81 -2.54 9.87
CA LEU A 279 15.78 -3.85 9.20
C LEU A 279 17.02 -4.73 9.47
N ARG A 280 17.92 -4.31 10.38
CA ARG A 280 19.21 -4.94 10.68
C ARG A 280 20.09 -5.18 9.44
N LEU A 281 19.99 -4.30 8.45
CA LEU A 281 20.84 -4.33 7.26
C LEU A 281 22.24 -3.77 7.58
N ARG A 282 22.94 -4.33 8.57
CA ARG A 282 24.34 -3.96 8.85
C ARG A 282 25.21 -4.32 7.63
N GLY A 283 25.81 -3.30 7.00
CA GLY A 283 26.87 -3.45 5.99
C GLY A 283 26.43 -3.79 4.56
N SER A 284 25.14 -3.66 4.22
CA SER A 284 24.63 -4.02 2.90
C SER A 284 24.69 -2.84 1.92
N VAL A 285 25.48 -2.99 0.84
CA VAL A 285 25.52 -2.33 -0.49
C VAL A 285 24.90 -0.93 -0.68
N VAL A 286 23.74 -0.63 -0.09
CA VAL A 286 23.02 0.64 -0.14
C VAL A 286 23.87 1.82 0.35
N GLU A 287 24.59 1.71 1.47
CA GLU A 287 25.44 2.80 1.98
C GLU A 287 26.57 3.16 0.98
N LYS A 288 27.18 2.13 0.36
CA LYS A 288 28.20 2.29 -0.69
C LYS A 288 27.63 2.73 -2.05
N LEU A 289 26.35 2.42 -2.33
CA LEU A 289 25.67 2.79 -3.58
C LEU A 289 25.14 4.23 -3.51
N LEU A 290 24.57 4.63 -2.37
CA LEU A 290 24.10 6.00 -2.11
C LEU A 290 25.26 6.99 -2.06
N ALA A 291 26.40 6.61 -1.46
CA ALA A 291 27.61 7.43 -1.46
C ALA A 291 28.21 7.64 -2.86
N ARG A 292 27.84 6.84 -3.87
CA ARG A 292 28.36 6.93 -5.24
C ARG A 292 27.41 7.56 -6.25
N THR A 293 26.15 7.85 -5.89
CA THR A 293 25.19 8.45 -6.82
C THR A 293 24.35 9.52 -6.14
N LEU A 294 24.64 10.80 -6.46
CA LEU A 294 23.81 11.97 -6.13
C LEU A 294 22.42 11.96 -6.80
N ALA A 295 22.17 11.01 -7.70
CA ALA A 295 20.87 10.73 -8.30
C ALA A 295 20.37 9.37 -7.83
N VAL A 296 19.62 9.34 -6.72
CA VAL A 296 18.86 8.15 -6.34
C VAL A 296 17.69 8.04 -7.31
N PRO A 297 17.58 6.98 -8.14
CA PRO A 297 16.40 6.80 -8.98
C PRO A 297 15.15 6.79 -8.09
N ALA A 298 14.07 7.46 -8.49
CA ALA A 298 12.82 7.49 -7.73
C ALA A 298 12.33 6.08 -7.33
N ALA A 299 12.61 5.08 -8.16
CA ALA A 299 12.37 3.65 -7.91
C ALA A 299 13.11 3.05 -6.71
N ARG A 300 14.23 3.65 -6.28
CA ARG A 300 15.00 3.29 -5.08
C ARG A 300 14.67 4.20 -3.91
N PHE A 301 14.24 5.44 -4.18
CA PHE A 301 13.74 6.37 -3.18
C PHE A 301 12.46 5.83 -2.53
N PHE A 302 11.59 5.23 -3.34
CA PHE A 302 10.41 4.49 -2.91
C PHE A 302 10.66 3.00 -2.92
N ARG A 303 10.14 2.25 -1.95
CA ARG A 303 10.07 0.77 -2.06
C ARG A 303 8.96 0.36 -3.04
N MET A 304 8.96 0.98 -4.21
CA MET A 304 8.02 0.76 -5.29
C MET A 304 7.93 -0.73 -5.61
N ARG A 305 6.69 -1.23 -5.61
CA ARG A 305 6.46 -2.67 -5.69
C ARG A 305 6.34 -3.11 -7.13
N ARG A 306 6.80 -4.33 -7.39
CA ARG A 306 6.62 -5.00 -8.68
C ARG A 306 5.38 -5.86 -8.73
N SER A 307 4.68 -5.99 -7.59
CA SER A 307 3.48 -6.81 -7.50
C SER A 307 2.51 -6.31 -6.47
N VAL A 308 1.22 -6.48 -6.79
CA VAL A 308 0.10 -6.30 -5.86
C VAL A 308 -0.68 -7.61 -5.76
N ASN A 309 -1.31 -7.81 -4.61
CA ASN A 309 -2.19 -8.93 -4.36
C ASN A 309 -3.58 -8.35 -4.10
N LEU A 310 -4.61 -8.94 -4.70
CA LEU A 310 -6.00 -8.60 -4.48
C LEU A 310 -6.71 -9.82 -3.91
N LEU A 311 -7.64 -9.60 -2.99
CA LEU A 311 -8.49 -10.67 -2.47
C LEU A 311 -9.51 -11.06 -3.55
N VAL A 312 -9.75 -12.35 -3.71
CA VAL A 312 -10.88 -12.89 -4.49
C VAL A 312 -11.82 -13.62 -3.54
N SER A 313 -13.10 -13.34 -3.66
CA SER A 313 -14.14 -14.00 -2.86
C SER A 313 -15.42 -14.09 -3.67
N GLU A 314 -16.21 -15.13 -3.41
CA GLU A 314 -17.62 -15.18 -3.81
C GLU A 314 -18.39 -14.01 -3.20
N GLY A 315 -19.18 -13.33 -4.03
CA GLY A 315 -20.19 -12.36 -3.65
C GLY A 315 -21.52 -13.03 -3.29
N GLU A 316 -22.53 -12.22 -2.96
CA GLU A 316 -23.88 -12.71 -2.60
C GLU A 316 -24.58 -13.42 -3.75
N ASP A 317 -24.22 -13.10 -5.00
CA ASP A 317 -24.70 -13.75 -6.22
C ASP A 317 -24.02 -15.11 -6.49
N GLY A 318 -23.14 -15.57 -5.58
CA GLY A 318 -22.38 -16.81 -5.70
C GLY A 318 -21.26 -16.75 -6.73
N ARG A 319 -20.97 -15.59 -7.33
CA ARG A 319 -19.89 -15.44 -8.30
C ARG A 319 -18.63 -14.92 -7.62
N ALA A 320 -17.50 -15.55 -7.95
CA ALA A 320 -16.20 -15.09 -7.50
C ALA A 320 -15.84 -13.76 -8.17
N GLY A 321 -15.49 -12.76 -7.36
CA GLY A 321 -15.07 -11.44 -7.80
C GLY A 321 -13.83 -10.96 -7.07
N ILE A 322 -13.21 -9.92 -7.63
CA ILE A 322 -12.12 -9.20 -6.94
C ILE A 322 -12.77 -8.36 -5.84
N VAL A 323 -12.27 -8.50 -4.61
CA VAL A 323 -12.72 -7.74 -3.44
C VAL A 323 -11.87 -6.48 -3.29
N GLU A 324 -12.53 -5.36 -3.11
CA GLU A 324 -11.90 -4.05 -2.99
C GLU A 324 -12.67 -3.14 -2.01
N GLY A 325 -11.94 -2.24 -1.37
CA GLY A 325 -12.54 -1.14 -0.62
C GLY A 325 -13.06 -0.04 -1.55
N THR A 326 -13.91 0.84 -1.03
CA THR A 326 -14.59 1.91 -1.77
C THR A 326 -13.65 2.72 -2.67
N TYR A 327 -12.48 3.08 -2.15
CA TYR A 327 -11.51 3.93 -2.85
C TYR A 327 -10.31 3.15 -3.42
N GLN A 328 -10.24 1.83 -3.20
CA GLN A 328 -9.09 1.05 -3.64
C GLN A 328 -9.09 0.90 -5.17
N SER A 329 -7.95 1.25 -5.76
CA SER A 329 -7.66 1.04 -7.17
C SER A 329 -6.25 0.46 -7.30
N PRO A 330 -6.06 -0.63 -8.07
CA PRO A 330 -4.75 -1.02 -8.54
C PRO A 330 -4.22 0.01 -9.53
N ILE A 331 -3.02 0.53 -9.29
CA ILE A 331 -2.42 1.64 -10.06
C ILE A 331 -1.07 1.18 -10.57
N LEU A 332 -0.84 1.35 -11.87
CA LEU A 332 0.49 1.22 -12.48
C LEU A 332 1.12 2.60 -12.52
N VAL A 333 2.30 2.75 -11.94
CA VAL A 333 3.05 4.01 -11.93
C VAL A 333 4.29 3.84 -12.78
N GLN A 334 4.56 4.76 -13.71
CA GLN A 334 5.78 4.79 -14.51
C GLN A 334 6.58 6.07 -14.27
N TRP A 335 7.89 5.98 -14.44
CA TRP A 335 8.82 7.12 -14.41
C TRP A 335 9.81 7.11 -15.58
N GLN A 336 9.55 6.28 -16.57
CA GLN A 336 10.17 6.33 -17.89
C GLN A 336 9.21 5.80 -18.95
N ASN A 337 9.35 6.30 -20.17
CA ASN A 337 8.62 5.83 -21.34
C ASN A 337 8.72 4.31 -21.52
N ALA A 338 7.63 3.71 -21.96
CA ALA A 338 7.59 2.31 -22.33
C ALA A 338 7.94 2.11 -23.80
N PRO A 339 8.78 1.11 -24.13
CA PRO A 339 8.88 0.63 -25.51
C PRO A 339 7.47 0.29 -26.01
N ARG A 340 7.09 0.79 -27.19
CA ARG A 340 5.76 0.57 -27.80
C ARG A 340 4.57 1.08 -26.99
N GLN A 341 4.79 1.99 -26.03
CA GLN A 341 3.72 2.56 -25.20
C GLN A 341 2.89 1.49 -24.47
N SER A 342 3.54 0.39 -24.10
CA SER A 342 2.87 -0.68 -23.38
C SER A 342 3.74 -1.32 -22.31
N ARG A 343 3.08 -1.76 -21.23
CA ARG A 343 3.68 -2.46 -20.10
C ARG A 343 2.96 -3.78 -19.91
N ILE A 344 3.68 -4.78 -19.42
CA ILE A 344 3.16 -6.15 -19.35
C ILE A 344 2.94 -6.54 -17.89
N LEU A 345 1.75 -7.08 -17.62
CA LEU A 345 1.35 -7.68 -16.36
C LEU A 345 1.22 -9.19 -16.49
N ASN A 346 1.91 -9.92 -15.62
CA ASN A 346 1.70 -11.34 -15.39
C ASN A 346 0.74 -11.51 -14.21
N VAL A 347 -0.38 -12.18 -14.46
CA VAL A 347 -1.45 -12.35 -13.49
C VAL A 347 -1.55 -13.83 -13.13
N THR A 348 -1.62 -14.13 -11.84
CA THR A 348 -1.80 -15.48 -11.32
C THR A 348 -2.96 -15.47 -10.33
N LEU A 349 -3.90 -16.40 -10.52
CA LEU A 349 -4.97 -16.62 -9.56
C LEU A 349 -4.69 -17.90 -8.77
N THR A 350 -4.74 -17.76 -7.46
CA THR A 350 -4.57 -18.85 -6.51
C THR A 350 -5.85 -19.01 -5.70
N GLU A 351 -6.39 -20.22 -5.67
CA GLU A 351 -7.51 -20.63 -4.82
C GLU A 351 -6.97 -21.04 -3.44
N LEU A 352 -7.67 -20.61 -2.38
CA LEU A 352 -7.39 -20.93 -0.98
C LEU A 352 -8.31 -22.07 -0.54
N ARG A 353 -7.76 -23.06 0.16
CA ARG A 353 -8.46 -24.29 0.55
C ARG A 353 -8.11 -24.75 1.94
#